data_AF-A0A3R7PG10-F1
#
_entry.id   AF-A0A3R7PG10-F1
#
_cell.length_a   1.000
_cell.length_b   1.000
_cell.length_c   1.000
_cell.angle_alpha   90.00
_cell.angle_beta   90.00
_cell.angle_gamma   90.00
#
_symmetry.space_group_name_H-M   'P 1'
#
loop_
_entity.id
_entity.type
_entity.pdbx_description
1 polymer ?
#
loop_
_entity_poly.entity_id
_entity_poly.type
_entity_poly.pdbx_seq_one_letter_code
_entity_poly.pdbx_strand_id
1 'polypeptide(L)'
;MKEGIVLMKVACMEIVKGGVSLDGVRLRHHCAPTAAVIENRVVLISAVSAGDEVNVDLNCLSYLLPEAVRCNCSEFSSPHLIRGFMWLPEEKKSACMTFTEPSVRAAALKDGCSIGSDCRFIKVCEGGTGLEAHATVSIPAGTRFMTVQGLCLPFQTASTVQLAEGKHLLLNGGAQFVSHSCDPNTRIRVDAVNNKIEFEALHDIEVGERVTFNYVAVEWDLHAPFRCLCHSPNCLHDIRGFKYLSSAQRSALRGQLTPALRQLAGSHAVVRLPPNVGANAAGRLQVTCAVNRGTVLLEGTDVDIQPTQVSLGGDAYVIRHEEDATTVFVEGRFITTRTMEEGEFLTVDMNLFVYDMVALFPHAFVEGCRGFRHLPDATRQSKLYLCEPPVRAQAMQDGWIVRSSSSLIEVRRNGEMGQTAYAARNIAAGELLFHCTGVVVPFPTMYTICVGESKHLLFGDAAECIAHHCDPNLQVVVREESETLDFVALRAITVGEMLNFNYCTTEWVMNSSFVCLCGSVHCAGTIRGFVNLKEVDRQRLWPITSPVVKRYVSRES
;
A
#
# COMPACT_ATOMS: atom_id res chain seq x y z
N MET A 1 -8.00 -15.71 25.83
CA MET A 1 -7.37 -14.69 24.96
C MET A 1 -8.42 -13.64 24.62
N LYS A 2 -8.03 -12.36 24.52
CA LYS A 2 -8.94 -11.27 24.14
C LYS A 2 -9.02 -11.17 22.61
N GLU A 3 -10.08 -10.54 22.11
CA GLU A 3 -10.18 -10.12 20.70
C GLU A 3 -9.01 -9.19 20.31
N GLY A 4 -8.70 -9.15 19.01
CA GLY A 4 -7.61 -8.34 18.43
C GLY A 4 -6.27 -9.06 18.39
N ILE A 5 -6.14 -10.20 19.08
CA ILE A 5 -4.91 -11.00 19.08
C ILE A 5 -4.75 -11.69 17.72
N VAL A 6 -3.55 -11.53 17.14
CA VAL A 6 -3.10 -12.28 15.98
C VAL A 6 -2.67 -13.67 16.42
N LEU A 7 -3.35 -14.70 15.94
CA LEU A 7 -3.02 -16.10 16.23
C LEU A 7 -1.92 -16.63 15.32
N MET A 8 -1.98 -16.28 14.03
CA MET A 8 -0.97 -16.66 13.05
C MET A 8 -0.98 -15.71 11.86
N LYS A 9 0.17 -15.58 11.19
CA LYS A 9 0.24 -15.07 9.83
C LYS A 9 -0.15 -16.19 8.86
N VAL A 10 -0.75 -15.83 7.75
CA VAL A 10 -1.25 -16.73 6.71
C VAL A 10 -0.50 -16.41 5.43
N ALA A 11 0.22 -17.38 4.90
CA ALA A 11 0.90 -17.25 3.61
C ALA A 11 0.10 -17.89 2.47
N CYS A 12 -0.68 -18.93 2.75
CA CYS A 12 -1.51 -19.63 1.80
C CYS A 12 -2.91 -19.85 2.38
N MET A 13 -3.94 -19.55 1.58
CA MET A 13 -5.34 -19.76 1.95
C MET A 13 -6.06 -20.53 0.85
N GLU A 14 -6.66 -21.66 1.21
CA GLU A 14 -7.46 -22.48 0.29
C GLU A 14 -8.79 -22.91 0.93
N ILE A 15 -9.89 -22.68 0.20
CA ILE A 15 -11.19 -23.21 0.61
C ILE A 15 -11.19 -24.72 0.36
N VAL A 16 -11.37 -25.48 1.44
CA VAL A 16 -11.41 -26.95 1.40
C VAL A 16 -12.79 -27.44 1.86
N LYS A 17 -13.11 -28.71 1.60
CA LYS A 17 -14.41 -29.28 1.99
C LYS A 17 -14.72 -29.05 3.48
N GLY A 18 -15.74 -28.25 3.80
CA GLY A 18 -16.14 -28.00 5.20
C GLY A 18 -15.28 -27.01 6.00
N GLY A 19 -14.37 -26.26 5.36
CA GLY A 19 -13.51 -25.30 6.07
C GLY A 19 -12.57 -24.51 5.15
N VAL A 20 -11.54 -23.94 5.74
CA VAL A 20 -10.41 -23.30 5.06
C VAL A 20 -9.12 -23.92 5.57
N SER A 21 -8.16 -24.15 4.67
CA SER A 21 -6.78 -24.49 5.00
C SER A 21 -5.95 -23.21 4.96
N LEU A 22 -5.27 -22.91 6.06
CA LEU A 22 -4.39 -21.75 6.24
C LEU A 22 -3.00 -22.27 6.63
N ASP A 23 -2.06 -22.28 5.69
CA ASP A 23 -0.72 -22.87 5.90
C ASP A 23 -0.76 -24.29 6.50
N GLY A 24 -1.69 -25.13 6.01
CA GLY A 24 -1.90 -26.50 6.51
C GLY A 24 -2.75 -26.60 7.79
N VAL A 25 -3.04 -25.48 8.46
CA VAL A 25 -3.98 -25.45 9.60
C VAL A 25 -5.41 -25.35 9.08
N ARG A 26 -6.25 -26.31 9.45
CA ARG A 26 -7.65 -26.32 9.03
C ARG A 26 -8.54 -25.61 10.05
N LEU A 27 -9.21 -24.55 9.61
CA LEU A 27 -10.26 -23.89 10.39
C LEU A 27 -11.63 -24.23 9.81
N ARG A 28 -12.57 -24.58 10.69
CA ARG A 28 -13.95 -24.88 10.28
C ARG A 28 -14.76 -23.60 10.10
N HIS A 29 -15.84 -23.74 9.35
CA HIS A 29 -16.84 -22.70 9.27
C HIS A 29 -17.65 -22.59 10.58
N HIS A 30 -17.91 -21.36 11.02
CA HIS A 30 -18.98 -21.04 11.96
C HIS A 30 -19.67 -19.73 11.53
N CYS A 31 -20.99 -19.62 11.73
CA CYS A 31 -21.76 -18.43 11.32
C CYS A 31 -21.65 -17.25 12.30
N ALA A 32 -21.11 -17.49 13.50
CA ALA A 32 -20.66 -16.48 14.44
C ALA A 32 -19.22 -16.82 14.82
N PRO A 33 -18.24 -16.47 13.96
CA PRO A 33 -16.91 -17.02 14.10
C PRO A 33 -16.13 -16.40 15.26
N THR A 34 -15.18 -17.16 15.81
CA THR A 34 -14.26 -16.66 16.84
C THR A 34 -13.06 -15.91 16.25
N ALA A 35 -12.75 -16.14 14.96
CA ALA A 35 -11.67 -15.48 14.24
C ALA A 35 -12.07 -15.05 12.82
N ALA A 36 -11.33 -14.06 12.30
CA ALA A 36 -11.40 -13.62 10.91
C ALA A 36 -10.01 -13.60 10.28
N VAL A 37 -9.95 -13.73 8.95
CA VAL A 37 -8.71 -13.52 8.19
C VAL A 37 -8.66 -12.05 7.77
N ILE A 38 -7.79 -11.27 8.40
CA ILE A 38 -7.62 -9.83 8.15
C ILE A 38 -6.16 -9.59 7.73
N GLU A 39 -5.94 -9.06 6.53
CA GLU A 39 -4.60 -8.78 5.98
C GLU A 39 -3.59 -9.92 6.20
N ASN A 40 -3.94 -11.12 5.71
CA ASN A 40 -3.09 -12.32 5.81
C ASN A 40 -2.79 -12.75 7.25
N ARG A 41 -3.70 -12.48 8.19
CA ARG A 41 -3.57 -12.87 9.60
C ARG A 41 -4.87 -13.45 10.11
N VAL A 42 -4.79 -14.54 10.87
CA VAL A 42 -5.93 -15.02 11.65
C VAL A 42 -5.99 -14.19 12.92
N VAL A 43 -7.04 -13.38 13.04
CA VAL A 43 -7.25 -12.47 14.17
C VAL A 43 -8.48 -12.91 14.95
N LEU A 44 -8.36 -13.02 16.27
CA LEU A 44 -9.52 -13.24 17.13
C LEU A 44 -10.46 -12.03 17.06
N ILE A 45 -11.73 -12.25 16.75
CA ILE A 45 -12.76 -11.21 16.70
C ILE A 45 -13.72 -11.28 17.89
N SER A 46 -13.56 -12.30 18.74
CA SER A 46 -14.23 -12.44 20.02
C SER A 46 -13.24 -12.91 21.09
N ALA A 47 -13.59 -12.73 22.35
CA ALA A 47 -12.85 -13.37 23.43
C ALA A 47 -13.03 -14.90 23.37
N VAL A 48 -11.96 -15.64 23.66
CA VAL A 48 -11.95 -17.11 23.70
C VAL A 48 -11.26 -17.63 24.95
N SER A 49 -11.73 -18.75 25.48
CA SER A 49 -11.18 -19.50 26.61
C SER A 49 -10.35 -20.69 26.13
N ALA A 50 -9.59 -21.30 27.04
CA ALA A 50 -8.87 -22.53 26.73
C ALA A 50 -9.87 -23.65 26.41
N GLY A 51 -9.70 -24.29 25.25
CA GLY A 51 -10.60 -25.33 24.73
C GLY A 51 -11.66 -24.83 23.74
N ASP A 52 -11.84 -23.51 23.61
CA ASP A 52 -12.72 -22.95 22.58
C ASP A 52 -12.13 -23.19 21.19
N GLU A 53 -13.00 -23.48 20.23
CA GLU A 53 -12.58 -23.69 18.85
C GLU A 53 -12.31 -22.36 18.14
N VAL A 54 -11.17 -22.31 17.43
CA VAL A 54 -10.88 -21.24 16.46
C VAL A 54 -11.54 -21.59 15.13
N ASN A 55 -12.48 -20.76 14.70
CA ASN A 55 -13.27 -20.97 13.48
C ASN A 55 -13.47 -19.64 12.73
N VAL A 56 -13.89 -19.73 11.46
CA VAL A 56 -14.02 -18.57 10.55
C VAL A 56 -15.35 -18.59 9.81
N ASP A 57 -15.76 -17.46 9.23
CA ASP A 57 -16.90 -17.42 8.31
C ASP A 57 -16.40 -17.60 6.86
N LEU A 58 -16.75 -18.72 6.21
CA LEU A 58 -16.37 -18.97 4.83
C LEU A 58 -17.11 -18.06 3.85
N ASN A 59 -18.27 -17.52 4.23
CA ASN A 59 -18.95 -16.52 3.40
C ASN A 59 -18.13 -15.22 3.32
N CYS A 60 -17.34 -14.89 4.34
CA CYS A 60 -16.42 -13.75 4.30
C CYS A 60 -15.17 -14.01 3.45
N LEU A 61 -14.82 -15.27 3.17
CA LEU A 61 -13.60 -15.65 2.44
C LEU A 61 -13.86 -15.98 0.97
N SER A 62 -15.11 -16.17 0.57
CA SER A 62 -15.47 -16.55 -0.78
C SER A 62 -16.80 -15.92 -1.20
N TYR A 63 -16.79 -15.22 -2.35
CA TYR A 63 -17.99 -14.60 -2.90
C TYR A 63 -19.03 -15.65 -3.33
N LEU A 64 -18.53 -16.69 -4.01
CA LEU A 64 -19.26 -17.90 -4.38
C LEU A 64 -18.40 -19.11 -4.04
N LEU A 65 -18.92 -19.96 -3.14
CA LEU A 65 -18.24 -21.20 -2.80
C LEU A 65 -18.29 -22.17 -4.00
N PRO A 66 -17.20 -22.91 -4.29
CA PRO A 66 -17.19 -23.91 -5.35
C PRO A 66 -18.28 -24.97 -5.19
N GLU A 67 -18.56 -25.35 -3.94
CA GLU A 67 -19.63 -26.26 -3.56
C GLU A 67 -20.36 -25.73 -2.34
N ALA A 68 -21.68 -25.96 -2.26
CA ALA A 68 -22.45 -25.63 -1.06
C ALA A 68 -22.01 -26.51 0.12
N VAL A 69 -21.76 -25.89 1.27
CA VAL A 69 -21.31 -26.59 2.48
C VAL A 69 -22.45 -26.67 3.49
N ARG A 70 -22.70 -27.85 4.05
CA ARG A 70 -23.67 -28.03 5.14
C ARG A 70 -23.06 -27.57 6.46
N CYS A 71 -23.69 -26.59 7.08
CA CYS A 71 -23.31 -26.05 8.38
C CYS A 71 -24.26 -26.58 9.47
N ASN A 72 -23.68 -27.00 10.60
CA ASN A 72 -24.39 -27.48 11.80
C ASN A 72 -24.02 -26.63 13.04
N CYS A 73 -23.69 -25.35 12.85
CA CYS A 73 -23.31 -24.46 13.94
C CYS A 73 -24.49 -24.22 14.90
N SER A 74 -24.18 -23.74 16.11
CA SER A 74 -25.18 -23.45 17.13
C SER A 74 -25.98 -22.17 16.87
N GLU A 75 -25.61 -21.37 15.86
CA GLU A 75 -26.31 -20.12 15.52
C GLU A 75 -27.72 -20.34 14.98
N PHE A 76 -28.00 -21.54 14.43
CA PHE A 76 -29.29 -21.85 13.84
C PHE A 76 -29.86 -23.12 14.46
N SER A 77 -31.18 -23.16 14.59
CA SER A 77 -31.91 -24.30 15.18
C SER A 77 -31.86 -25.57 14.34
N SER A 78 -31.46 -25.48 13.08
CA SER A 78 -31.33 -26.61 12.17
C SER A 78 -30.15 -26.45 11.21
N PRO A 79 -29.60 -27.57 10.71
CA PRO A 79 -28.59 -27.53 9.66
C PRO A 79 -29.02 -26.72 8.45
N HIS A 80 -28.11 -25.90 7.91
CA HIS A 80 -28.37 -25.07 6.74
C HIS A 80 -27.19 -25.16 5.75
N LEU A 81 -27.35 -24.58 4.56
CA LEU A 81 -26.32 -24.53 3.53
C LEU A 81 -25.70 -23.14 3.48
N ILE A 82 -24.38 -23.08 3.40
CA ILE A 82 -23.64 -21.88 3.03
C ILE A 82 -23.17 -21.98 1.58
N ARG A 83 -23.16 -20.85 0.88
CA ARG A 83 -22.85 -20.78 -0.56
C ARG A 83 -21.89 -19.65 -0.92
N GLY A 84 -21.36 -18.92 0.06
CA GLY A 84 -20.52 -17.74 -0.14
C GLY A 84 -21.28 -16.43 0.09
N PHE A 85 -20.53 -15.33 0.12
CA PHE A 85 -21.01 -13.98 0.43
C PHE A 85 -22.23 -13.56 -0.38
N MET A 86 -22.28 -13.91 -1.67
CA MET A 86 -23.35 -13.51 -2.60
C MET A 86 -24.74 -13.87 -2.06
N TRP A 87 -24.85 -15.03 -1.40
CA TRP A 87 -26.12 -15.61 -0.93
C TRP A 87 -26.49 -15.20 0.49
N LEU A 88 -25.69 -14.38 1.16
CA LEU A 88 -26.05 -13.83 2.45
C LEU A 88 -27.22 -12.85 2.33
N PRO A 89 -28.13 -12.78 3.31
CA PRO A 89 -29.07 -11.67 3.41
C PRO A 89 -28.33 -10.33 3.55
N GLU A 90 -28.91 -9.23 3.04
CA GLU A 90 -28.27 -7.89 3.04
C GLU A 90 -27.87 -7.42 4.46
N GLU A 91 -28.66 -7.72 5.48
CA GLU A 91 -28.32 -7.43 6.88
C GLU A 91 -27.04 -8.15 7.32
N LYS A 92 -26.88 -9.42 6.93
CA LYS A 92 -25.68 -10.21 7.23
C LYS A 92 -24.48 -9.73 6.41
N LYS A 93 -24.68 -9.36 5.13
CA LYS A 93 -23.61 -8.76 4.31
C LYS A 93 -23.06 -7.50 4.96
N SER A 94 -23.95 -6.61 5.41
CA SER A 94 -23.54 -5.37 6.11
C SER A 94 -22.77 -5.68 7.39
N ALA A 95 -23.26 -6.60 8.22
CA ALA A 95 -22.64 -6.94 9.50
C ALA A 95 -21.25 -7.59 9.37
N CYS A 96 -21.01 -8.39 8.34
CA CYS A 96 -19.73 -9.09 8.15
C CYS A 96 -18.77 -8.39 7.18
N MET A 97 -19.19 -7.29 6.56
CA MET A 97 -18.39 -6.54 5.57
C MET A 97 -17.00 -6.15 6.09
N THR A 98 -16.93 -5.75 7.37
CA THR A 98 -15.66 -5.39 8.04
C THR A 98 -14.62 -6.51 8.04
N PHE A 99 -15.05 -7.77 8.01
CA PHE A 99 -14.18 -8.96 8.04
C PHE A 99 -14.11 -9.71 6.71
N THR A 100 -14.78 -9.19 5.68
CA THR A 100 -14.87 -9.84 4.37
C THR A 100 -13.59 -9.63 3.58
N GLU A 101 -13.08 -10.65 2.89
CA GLU A 101 -11.84 -10.60 2.12
C GLU A 101 -11.93 -9.56 0.99
N PRO A 102 -10.86 -8.77 0.71
CA PRO A 102 -10.89 -7.68 -0.27
C PRO A 102 -11.48 -8.00 -1.65
N SER A 103 -11.14 -9.13 -2.28
CA SER A 103 -11.71 -9.54 -3.56
C SER A 103 -13.19 -9.92 -3.46
N VAL A 104 -13.62 -10.48 -2.32
CA VAL A 104 -15.03 -10.76 -2.04
C VAL A 104 -15.82 -9.46 -1.91
N ARG A 105 -15.28 -8.46 -1.20
CA ARG A 105 -15.88 -7.12 -1.12
C ARG A 105 -15.98 -6.50 -2.51
N ALA A 106 -14.88 -6.49 -3.28
CA ALA A 106 -14.87 -5.93 -4.62
C ALA A 106 -15.90 -6.59 -5.56
N ALA A 107 -16.02 -7.92 -5.51
CA ALA A 107 -17.03 -8.66 -6.26
C ALA A 107 -18.46 -8.30 -5.82
N ALA A 108 -18.70 -8.21 -4.51
CA ALA A 108 -20.00 -7.81 -3.97
C ALA A 108 -20.42 -6.41 -4.44
N LEU A 109 -19.49 -5.44 -4.41
CA LEU A 109 -19.75 -4.08 -4.88
C LEU A 109 -20.04 -4.04 -6.37
N LYS A 110 -19.28 -4.79 -7.17
CA LYS A 110 -19.50 -4.91 -8.62
C LYS A 110 -20.90 -5.46 -8.96
N ASP A 111 -21.42 -6.36 -8.12
CA ASP A 111 -22.75 -6.95 -8.26
C ASP A 111 -23.86 -6.09 -7.62
N GLY A 112 -23.56 -4.85 -7.23
CA GLY A 112 -24.53 -3.88 -6.73
C GLY A 112 -24.96 -4.10 -5.27
N CYS A 113 -24.13 -4.77 -4.46
CA CYS A 113 -24.41 -4.96 -3.04
C CYS A 113 -24.58 -3.62 -2.33
N SER A 114 -25.73 -3.42 -1.69
CA SER A 114 -25.97 -2.25 -0.84
C SER A 114 -25.37 -2.49 0.55
N ILE A 115 -24.65 -1.51 1.09
CA ILE A 115 -24.12 -1.59 2.45
C ILE A 115 -24.86 -0.59 3.34
N GLY A 116 -25.40 -1.09 4.45
CA GLY A 116 -26.02 -0.25 5.46
C GLY A 116 -25.01 0.57 6.25
N SER A 117 -25.53 1.58 6.96
CA SER A 117 -24.81 2.28 8.02
C SER A 117 -25.58 2.11 9.32
N ASP A 118 -24.87 1.85 10.41
CA ASP A 118 -25.45 1.80 11.76
C ASP A 118 -25.72 3.22 12.29
N CYS A 119 -25.09 4.22 11.68
CA CYS A 119 -25.28 5.63 11.98
C CYS A 119 -26.37 6.23 11.10
N ARG A 120 -27.47 6.68 11.72
CA ARG A 120 -28.60 7.33 11.02
C ARG A 120 -28.23 8.62 10.27
N PHE A 121 -27.10 9.26 10.60
CA PHE A 121 -26.65 10.52 10.03
C PHE A 121 -25.93 10.35 8.69
N ILE A 122 -25.55 9.12 8.34
CA ILE A 122 -24.92 8.82 7.05
C ILE A 122 -25.63 7.67 6.35
N LYS A 123 -25.48 7.62 5.03
CA LYS A 123 -25.76 6.46 4.19
C LYS A 123 -24.53 6.15 3.36
N VAL A 124 -24.35 4.89 3.02
CA VAL A 124 -23.29 4.46 2.10
C VAL A 124 -23.89 4.37 0.70
N CYS A 125 -23.27 5.03 -0.27
CA CYS A 125 -23.68 4.99 -1.66
C CYS A 125 -22.48 4.90 -2.59
N GLU A 126 -22.73 4.51 -3.84
CA GLU A 126 -21.72 4.50 -4.88
C GLU A 126 -21.33 5.95 -5.24
N GLY A 127 -20.03 6.19 -5.31
CA GLY A 127 -19.42 7.49 -5.59
C GLY A 127 -18.22 7.35 -6.53
N GLY A 128 -17.47 8.44 -6.70
CA GLY A 128 -16.44 8.55 -7.74
C GLY A 128 -15.23 7.63 -7.55
N THR A 129 -14.98 7.13 -6.33
CA THR A 129 -13.84 6.27 -5.98
C THR A 129 -14.28 4.96 -5.31
N GLY A 130 -15.51 4.50 -5.57
CA GLY A 130 -16.11 3.34 -4.91
C GLY A 130 -17.23 3.76 -3.96
N LEU A 131 -17.40 3.05 -2.83
CA LEU A 131 -18.42 3.40 -1.85
C LEU A 131 -17.99 4.58 -0.97
N GLU A 132 -18.92 5.51 -0.77
CA GLU A 132 -18.72 6.74 -0.01
C GLU A 132 -19.85 6.94 1.02
N ALA A 133 -19.51 7.50 2.19
CA ALA A 133 -20.47 7.92 3.19
C ALA A 133 -20.99 9.34 2.92
N HIS A 134 -22.31 9.50 2.79
CA HIS A 134 -22.98 10.79 2.59
C HIS A 134 -23.94 11.09 3.72
N ALA A 135 -24.02 12.36 4.12
CA ALA A 135 -24.93 12.81 5.16
C ALA A 135 -26.41 12.59 4.74
N THR A 136 -27.23 12.09 5.64
CA THR A 136 -28.68 11.88 5.42
C THR A 136 -29.52 13.02 5.98
N VAL A 137 -28.92 13.83 6.84
CA VAL A 137 -29.50 15.01 7.49
C VAL A 137 -28.45 16.12 7.52
N SER A 138 -28.87 17.37 7.71
CA SER A 138 -27.93 18.46 7.96
C SER A 138 -27.26 18.25 9.34
N ILE A 139 -25.95 18.40 9.41
CA ILE A 139 -25.15 18.20 10.63
C ILE A 139 -24.44 19.51 10.95
N PRO A 140 -24.86 20.24 12.00
CA PRO A 140 -24.23 21.50 12.36
C PRO A 140 -22.76 21.33 12.81
N ALA A 141 -21.94 22.35 12.57
CA ALA A 141 -20.57 22.42 13.02
C ALA A 141 -20.45 22.17 14.53
N GLY A 142 -19.44 21.40 14.94
CA GLY A 142 -19.20 20.99 16.32
C GLY A 142 -20.06 19.81 16.79
N THR A 143 -21.02 19.35 15.98
CA THR A 143 -21.84 18.18 16.33
C THR A 143 -21.00 16.90 16.30
N ARG A 144 -21.10 16.10 17.36
CA ARG A 144 -20.61 14.71 17.37
C ARG A 144 -21.73 13.80 16.92
N PHE A 145 -21.63 13.25 15.72
CA PHE A 145 -22.77 12.59 15.05
C PHE A 145 -22.59 11.09 14.81
N MET A 146 -21.37 10.58 14.92
CA MET A 146 -21.07 9.16 14.79
C MET A 146 -20.03 8.73 15.80
N THR A 147 -20.24 7.56 16.39
CA THR A 147 -19.33 6.92 17.32
C THR A 147 -19.01 5.53 16.80
N VAL A 148 -17.73 5.18 16.78
CA VAL A 148 -17.26 3.85 16.36
C VAL A 148 -16.49 3.24 17.53
N GLN A 149 -16.86 2.01 17.86
CA GLN A 149 -16.20 1.18 18.86
C GLN A 149 -16.14 -0.25 18.33
N GLY A 150 -15.07 -0.97 18.64
CA GLY A 150 -14.90 -2.34 18.18
C GLY A 150 -13.48 -2.86 18.28
N LEU A 151 -13.16 -3.74 17.33
CA LEU A 151 -11.93 -4.51 17.30
C LEU A 151 -10.70 -3.61 17.17
N CYS A 152 -9.78 -3.72 18.12
CA CYS A 152 -8.45 -3.12 18.01
C CYS A 152 -7.45 -4.14 17.47
N LEU A 153 -6.69 -3.75 16.46
CA LEU A 153 -5.64 -4.53 15.83
C LEU A 153 -4.26 -3.99 16.24
N PRO A 154 -3.24 -4.86 16.36
CA PRO A 154 -1.86 -4.42 16.60
C PRO A 154 -1.15 -3.91 15.33
N PHE A 155 -1.92 -3.63 14.27
CA PHE A 155 -1.44 -3.24 12.95
C PHE A 155 -2.49 -2.42 12.20
N GLN A 156 -2.04 -1.60 11.26
CA GLN A 156 -2.88 -0.80 10.38
C GLN A 156 -3.46 -1.63 9.21
N THR A 157 -4.65 -1.26 8.77
CA THR A 157 -5.29 -1.73 7.52
C THR A 157 -5.76 -0.50 6.72
N ALA A 158 -6.32 -0.70 5.52
CA ALA A 158 -6.91 0.41 4.77
C ALA A 158 -8.12 1.06 5.48
N SER A 159 -8.68 0.42 6.51
CA SER A 159 -9.89 0.88 7.21
C SER A 159 -9.67 0.96 8.72
N THR A 160 -8.48 1.38 9.16
CA THR A 160 -8.21 1.61 10.59
C THR A 160 -7.97 3.08 10.93
N VAL A 161 -8.11 3.40 12.22
CA VAL A 161 -7.66 4.64 12.84
C VAL A 161 -6.73 4.33 14.00
N GLN A 162 -5.58 5.00 14.10
CA GLN A 162 -4.62 4.76 15.17
C GLN A 162 -5.09 5.38 16.49
N LEU A 163 -5.23 4.54 17.52
CA LEU A 163 -5.60 4.97 18.88
C LEU A 163 -4.37 5.22 19.76
N ALA A 164 -3.30 4.46 19.54
CA ALA A 164 -2.02 4.58 20.22
C ALA A 164 -0.93 3.86 19.38
N GLU A 165 0.33 3.95 19.80
CA GLU A 165 1.41 3.16 19.21
C GLU A 165 1.07 1.66 19.24
N GLY A 166 1.12 1.00 18.08
CA GLY A 166 0.76 -0.42 17.94
C GLY A 166 -0.70 -0.76 18.25
N LYS A 167 -1.64 0.20 18.20
CA LYS A 167 -3.06 -0.03 18.47
C LYS A 167 -3.95 0.75 17.50
N HIS A 168 -4.64 0.02 16.63
CA HIS A 168 -5.46 0.56 15.55
C HIS A 168 -6.90 0.07 15.66
N LEU A 169 -7.88 0.97 15.70
CA LEU A 169 -9.30 0.61 15.70
C LEU A 169 -9.75 0.29 14.27
N LEU A 170 -10.32 -0.89 14.05
CA LEU A 170 -10.92 -1.26 12.77
C LEU A 170 -12.30 -0.60 12.63
N LEU A 171 -12.48 0.17 11.55
CA LEU A 171 -13.75 0.86 11.27
C LEU A 171 -14.84 -0.12 10.86
N ASN A 172 -16.07 0.16 11.30
CA ASN A 172 -17.26 -0.65 11.02
C ASN A 172 -18.52 0.25 10.92
N GLY A 173 -19.69 -0.37 10.71
CA GLY A 173 -20.98 0.31 10.79
C GLY A 173 -21.20 1.43 9.76
N GLY A 174 -20.46 1.41 8.64
CA GLY A 174 -20.48 2.43 7.60
C GLY A 174 -19.31 3.42 7.69
N ALA A 175 -18.64 3.52 8.84
CA ALA A 175 -17.51 4.43 9.04
C ALA A 175 -16.30 4.10 8.15
N GLN A 176 -16.15 2.83 7.75
CA GLN A 176 -15.09 2.37 6.85
C GLN A 176 -15.20 2.93 5.42
N PHE A 177 -16.34 3.56 5.08
CA PHE A 177 -16.59 4.20 3.79
C PHE A 177 -16.54 5.73 3.87
N VAL A 178 -16.14 6.30 5.01
CA VAL A 178 -15.95 7.75 5.10
C VAL A 178 -14.64 8.12 4.39
N SER A 179 -14.75 8.86 3.30
CA SER A 179 -13.64 9.13 2.38
C SER A 179 -12.61 10.11 2.96
N HIS A 180 -11.42 10.10 2.37
CA HIS A 180 -10.38 11.07 2.67
C HIS A 180 -10.69 12.45 2.05
N SER A 181 -10.37 13.52 2.77
CA SER A 181 -10.14 14.86 2.19
C SER A 181 -8.97 15.54 2.91
N CYS A 182 -8.14 16.27 2.15
CA CYS A 182 -7.10 17.15 2.73
C CYS A 182 -7.70 18.39 3.40
N ASP A 183 -8.91 18.77 3.00
CA ASP A 183 -9.75 19.80 3.64
C ASP A 183 -11.07 19.13 4.07
N PRO A 184 -11.08 18.42 5.20
CA PRO A 184 -12.22 17.60 5.60
C PRO A 184 -13.32 18.42 6.27
N ASN A 185 -14.57 17.95 6.15
CA ASN A 185 -15.68 18.50 6.93
C ASN A 185 -15.82 17.84 8.31
N THR A 186 -15.04 16.81 8.62
CA THR A 186 -15.08 16.09 9.90
C THR A 186 -13.69 15.83 10.47
N ARG A 187 -13.54 15.91 11.79
CA ARG A 187 -12.35 15.43 12.51
C ARG A 187 -12.66 14.21 13.37
N ILE A 188 -11.63 13.41 13.61
CA ILE A 188 -11.73 12.25 14.51
C ILE A 188 -11.24 12.61 15.91
N ARG A 189 -12.09 12.34 16.90
CA ARG A 189 -11.73 12.35 18.32
C ARG A 189 -11.43 10.93 18.76
N VAL A 190 -10.29 10.74 19.43
CA VAL A 190 -9.83 9.44 19.89
C VAL A 190 -9.99 9.35 21.40
N ASP A 191 -10.66 8.29 21.85
CA ASP A 191 -10.67 7.80 23.23
C ASP A 191 -9.98 6.42 23.25
N ALA A 192 -8.66 6.46 23.42
CA ALA A 192 -7.81 5.27 23.38
C ALA A 192 -8.05 4.31 24.56
N VAL A 193 -8.60 4.80 25.67
CA VAL A 193 -8.88 4.02 26.88
C VAL A 193 -10.10 3.13 26.63
N ASN A 194 -11.14 3.67 26.00
CA ASN A 194 -12.38 2.95 25.73
C ASN A 194 -12.46 2.31 24.34
N ASN A 195 -11.35 2.27 23.58
CA ASN A 195 -11.29 1.75 22.21
C ASN A 195 -12.32 2.40 21.27
N LYS A 196 -12.48 3.72 21.40
CA LYS A 196 -13.59 4.45 20.78
C LYS A 196 -13.08 5.65 19.99
N ILE A 197 -13.73 5.93 18.87
CA ILE A 197 -13.59 7.21 18.16
C ILE A 197 -14.94 7.88 17.96
N GLU A 198 -14.92 9.20 17.85
CA GLU A 198 -16.10 10.03 17.57
C GLU A 198 -15.80 10.95 16.38
N PHE A 199 -16.75 11.03 15.45
CA PHE A 199 -16.73 11.96 14.32
C PHE A 199 -17.38 13.27 14.75
N GLU A 200 -16.62 14.36 14.68
CA GLU A 200 -17.07 15.71 15.02
C GLU A 200 -17.02 16.60 13.77
N ALA A 201 -18.16 17.18 13.40
CA ALA A 201 -18.25 18.09 12.27
C ALA A 201 -17.37 19.33 12.50
N LEU A 202 -16.52 19.66 11.54
CA LEU A 202 -15.69 20.88 11.53
C LEU A 202 -16.45 22.08 10.99
N HIS A 203 -17.37 21.83 10.06
CA HIS A 203 -18.24 22.79 9.40
C HIS A 203 -19.67 22.23 9.36
N ASP A 204 -20.64 23.05 9.00
CA ASP A 204 -21.99 22.55 8.70
C ASP A 204 -21.90 21.60 7.50
N ILE A 205 -22.45 20.39 7.64
CA ILE A 205 -22.49 19.36 6.60
C ILE A 205 -23.92 19.29 6.07
N GLU A 206 -24.10 19.53 4.78
CA GLU A 206 -25.42 19.56 4.17
C GLU A 206 -25.98 18.16 3.88
N VAL A 207 -27.30 18.07 3.74
CA VAL A 207 -27.96 16.80 3.36
C VAL A 207 -27.42 16.33 2.00
N GLY A 208 -26.93 15.10 1.94
CA GLY A 208 -26.35 14.50 0.75
C GLY A 208 -24.87 14.85 0.52
N GLU A 209 -24.28 15.73 1.33
CA GLU A 209 -22.86 16.04 1.26
C GLU A 209 -22.02 14.83 1.69
N ARG A 210 -20.89 14.62 1.02
CA ARG A 210 -19.94 13.55 1.36
C ARG A 210 -19.27 13.84 2.69
N VAL A 211 -19.34 12.90 3.62
CA VAL A 211 -18.61 13.01 4.90
C VAL A 211 -17.16 12.61 4.66
N THR A 212 -16.22 13.43 5.13
CA THR A 212 -14.79 13.20 4.92
C THR A 212 -13.96 13.51 6.16
N PHE A 213 -12.86 12.78 6.35
CA PHE A 213 -11.85 13.10 7.36
C PHE A 213 -10.43 12.99 6.77
N ASN A 214 -9.45 13.64 7.42
CA ASN A 214 -8.07 13.61 6.94
C ASN A 214 -7.31 12.38 7.47
N TYR A 215 -7.00 11.43 6.59
CA TYR A 215 -6.33 10.18 6.94
C TYR A 215 -4.91 10.39 7.49
N VAL A 216 -4.17 11.40 7.01
CA VAL A 216 -2.85 11.71 7.58
C VAL A 216 -2.94 12.32 8.97
N ALA A 217 -4.12 12.74 9.42
CA ALA A 217 -4.34 13.25 10.77
C ALA A 217 -4.75 12.16 11.77
N VAL A 218 -4.84 10.89 11.35
CA VAL A 218 -5.25 9.77 12.20
C VAL A 218 -4.39 8.51 12.13
N GLU A 219 -3.47 8.41 11.17
CA GLU A 219 -2.55 7.27 11.01
C GLU A 219 -1.11 7.78 10.84
N TRP A 220 -0.17 7.25 11.64
CA TRP A 220 1.24 7.63 11.55
C TRP A 220 1.86 7.16 10.23
N ASP A 221 1.52 5.93 9.85
CA ASP A 221 1.95 5.26 8.63
C ASP A 221 0.76 4.53 8.03
N LEU A 222 0.31 4.95 6.86
CA LEU A 222 -0.90 4.43 6.25
C LEU A 222 -0.62 3.06 5.62
N HIS A 223 -1.52 2.09 5.84
CA HIS A 223 -1.36 0.72 5.30
C HIS A 223 -1.27 0.70 3.77
N ALA A 224 -2.16 1.43 3.13
CA ALA A 224 -2.28 1.50 1.68
C ALA A 224 -2.23 2.97 1.26
N PRO A 225 -1.02 3.49 0.98
CA PRO A 225 -0.89 4.82 0.43
C PRO A 225 -1.63 4.94 -0.90
N PHE A 226 -2.21 6.12 -1.15
CA PHE A 226 -2.95 6.38 -2.36
C PHE A 226 -2.82 7.83 -2.80
N ARG A 227 -3.15 8.04 -4.06
CA ARG A 227 -3.23 9.36 -4.66
C ARG A 227 -4.57 10.03 -4.33
N CYS A 228 -4.51 11.18 -3.69
CA CYS A 228 -5.66 12.00 -3.35
C CYS A 228 -6.27 12.69 -4.59
N LEU A 229 -7.59 12.56 -4.72
CA LEU A 229 -8.39 13.23 -5.75
C LEU A 229 -9.40 14.21 -5.12
N CYS A 230 -9.08 14.78 -3.95
CA CYS A 230 -10.01 15.68 -3.25
C CYS A 230 -10.12 17.08 -3.88
N HIS A 231 -9.15 17.47 -4.71
CA HIS A 231 -9.07 18.78 -5.37
C HIS A 231 -9.07 20.01 -4.44
N SER A 232 -8.84 19.82 -3.13
CA SER A 232 -8.64 20.93 -2.20
C SER A 232 -7.44 21.80 -2.63
N PRO A 233 -7.48 23.14 -2.45
CA PRO A 233 -6.32 24.00 -2.67
C PRO A 233 -5.08 23.60 -1.86
N ASN A 234 -5.28 22.93 -0.73
CA ASN A 234 -4.22 22.44 0.15
C ASN A 234 -4.07 20.91 0.07
N CYS A 235 -4.40 20.31 -1.08
CA CYS A 235 -4.25 18.87 -1.29
C CYS A 235 -2.80 18.43 -1.09
N LEU A 236 -2.60 17.34 -0.33
CA LEU A 236 -1.28 16.74 -0.15
C LEU A 236 -0.85 15.87 -1.34
N HIS A 237 -1.78 15.62 -2.28
CA HIS A 237 -1.65 14.75 -3.46
C HIS A 237 -1.38 13.28 -3.16
N ASP A 238 -0.46 12.95 -2.27
CA ASP A 238 -0.12 11.58 -1.89
C ASP A 238 -0.30 11.36 -0.40
N ILE A 239 -1.21 10.46 -0.06
CA ILE A 239 -1.62 10.19 1.32
C ILE A 239 -0.89 8.95 1.78
N ARG A 240 0.19 9.14 2.57
CA ARG A 240 1.05 8.05 3.07
C ARG A 240 1.01 7.89 4.60
N GLY A 241 0.42 8.84 5.32
CA GLY A 241 0.44 8.90 6.80
C GLY A 241 1.20 10.11 7.34
N PHE A 242 1.02 10.42 8.62
CA PHE A 242 1.55 11.62 9.25
C PHE A 242 3.08 11.73 9.21
N LYS A 243 3.80 10.60 9.28
CA LYS A 243 5.27 10.58 9.34
C LYS A 243 5.94 11.14 8.09
N TYR A 244 5.23 11.17 6.96
CA TYR A 244 5.75 11.65 5.68
C TYR A 244 5.51 13.15 5.44
N LEU A 245 4.85 13.84 6.37
CA LEU A 245 4.58 15.27 6.25
C LEU A 245 5.79 16.12 6.66
N SER A 246 5.99 17.24 5.96
CA SER A 246 6.98 18.27 6.36
C SER A 246 6.55 18.99 7.65
N SER A 247 7.49 19.69 8.30
CA SER A 247 7.21 20.46 9.53
C SER A 247 6.09 21.48 9.35
N ALA A 248 6.04 22.15 8.19
CA ALA A 248 4.99 23.09 7.84
C ALA A 248 3.61 22.41 7.69
N GLN A 249 3.55 21.27 7.00
CA GLN A 249 2.32 20.48 6.85
C GLN A 249 1.83 19.95 8.20
N ARG A 250 2.73 19.40 9.04
CA ARG A 250 2.42 18.95 10.39
C ARG A 250 1.83 20.08 11.24
N SER A 251 2.41 21.28 11.14
CA SER A 251 1.94 22.47 11.85
C SER A 251 0.54 22.89 11.41
N ALA A 252 0.26 22.87 10.10
CA ALA A 252 -1.06 23.19 9.56
C ALA A 252 -2.17 22.24 10.07
N LEU A 253 -1.83 20.97 10.35
CA LEU A 253 -2.80 19.97 10.83
C LEU A 253 -3.00 19.93 12.34
N ARG A 254 -2.34 20.80 13.12
CA ARG A 254 -2.31 20.74 14.60
C ARG A 254 -3.70 20.66 15.26
N GLY A 255 -4.69 21.34 14.68
CA GLY A 255 -6.09 21.36 15.15
C GLY A 255 -6.89 20.08 14.89
N GLN A 256 -6.42 19.23 13.97
CA GLN A 256 -7.04 17.96 13.60
C GLN A 256 -6.35 16.76 14.27
N LEU A 257 -5.12 16.91 14.77
CA LEU A 257 -4.34 15.79 15.29
C LEU A 257 -4.96 15.09 16.50
N THR A 258 -4.96 13.77 16.44
CA THR A 258 -5.29 12.90 17.57
C THR A 258 -4.19 12.93 18.63
N PRO A 259 -4.50 12.62 19.91
CA PRO A 259 -3.48 12.46 20.95
C PRO A 259 -2.39 11.44 20.58
N ALA A 260 -2.77 10.35 19.92
CA ALA A 260 -1.84 9.31 19.47
C ALA A 260 -0.76 9.85 18.54
N LEU A 261 -1.14 10.61 17.51
CA LEU A 261 -0.17 11.19 16.58
C LEU A 261 0.70 12.27 17.22
N ARG A 262 0.17 13.06 18.17
CA ARG A 262 0.99 14.02 18.91
C ARG A 262 2.07 13.33 19.73
N GLN A 263 1.72 12.21 20.37
CA GLN A 263 2.67 11.40 21.13
C GLN A 263 3.74 10.78 20.21
N LEU A 264 3.31 10.17 19.10
CA LEU A 264 4.22 9.56 18.13
C LEU A 264 5.17 10.59 17.52
N ALA A 265 4.65 11.76 17.11
CA ALA A 265 5.47 12.86 16.59
C ALA A 265 6.55 13.29 17.59
N GLY A 266 6.20 13.39 18.89
CA GLY A 266 7.17 13.69 19.94
C GLY A 266 8.22 12.60 20.12
N SER A 267 7.83 11.31 20.07
CA SER A 267 8.76 10.19 20.21
C SER A 267 9.72 10.02 19.02
N HIS A 268 9.26 10.36 17.82
CA HIS A 268 10.02 10.24 16.58
C HIS A 268 10.83 11.49 16.22
N ALA A 269 10.77 12.55 17.04
CA ALA A 269 11.57 13.75 16.85
C ALA A 269 13.08 13.52 17.08
N VAL A 270 13.48 12.42 17.74
CA VAL A 270 14.88 12.08 17.99
C VAL A 270 15.35 11.05 16.97
N VAL A 271 16.25 11.48 16.07
CA VAL A 271 16.90 10.58 15.10
C VAL A 271 18.10 9.91 15.76
N ARG A 272 18.09 8.58 15.81
CA ARG A 272 19.24 7.78 16.25
C ARG A 272 20.06 7.38 15.04
N LEU A 273 21.31 7.85 14.98
CA LEU A 273 22.22 7.47 13.90
C LEU A 273 22.69 6.01 14.07
N PRO A 274 22.70 5.20 13.00
CA PRO A 274 23.27 3.87 13.04
C PRO A 274 24.81 3.91 13.14
N PRO A 275 25.46 2.78 13.50
CA PRO A 275 26.90 2.76 13.79
C PRO A 275 27.80 3.19 12.62
N ASN A 276 27.34 2.98 11.39
CA ASN A 276 28.03 3.34 10.15
C ASN A 276 27.82 4.80 9.72
N VAL A 277 27.09 5.60 10.49
CA VAL A 277 26.82 7.02 10.21
C VAL A 277 27.16 7.88 11.43
N GLY A 278 27.99 8.90 11.21
CA GLY A 278 28.37 9.89 12.21
C GLY A 278 27.96 11.29 11.78
N ALA A 279 27.95 12.22 12.71
CA ALA A 279 27.74 13.64 12.44
C ALA A 279 28.97 14.45 12.84
N ASN A 280 29.35 15.44 12.04
CA ASN A 280 30.38 16.40 12.42
C ASN A 280 29.81 17.51 13.32
N ALA A 281 30.67 18.46 13.74
CA ALA A 281 30.26 19.57 14.61
C ALA A 281 29.15 20.48 14.02
N ALA A 282 28.95 20.46 12.71
CA ALA A 282 27.90 21.20 12.00
C ALA A 282 26.65 20.34 11.71
N GLY A 283 26.55 19.13 12.28
CA GLY A 283 25.43 18.21 12.06
C GLY A 283 25.43 17.54 10.68
N ARG A 284 26.47 17.73 9.84
CA ARG A 284 26.54 17.03 8.54
C ARG A 284 26.84 15.56 8.75
N LEU A 285 26.04 14.71 8.11
CA LEU A 285 26.19 13.27 8.20
C LEU A 285 27.28 12.76 7.27
N GLN A 286 28.10 11.85 7.78
CA GLN A 286 29.18 11.17 7.05
C GLN A 286 29.20 9.68 7.41
N VAL A 287 29.67 8.84 6.49
CA VAL A 287 29.89 7.42 6.82
C VAL A 287 31.12 7.26 7.71
N THR A 288 31.05 6.36 8.69
CA THR A 288 32.15 6.09 9.64
C THR A 288 32.99 4.88 9.25
N CYS A 289 32.62 4.20 8.17
CA CYS A 289 33.35 3.11 7.57
C CYS A 289 32.98 3.01 6.07
N ALA A 290 33.69 2.17 5.31
CA ALA A 290 33.31 1.90 3.93
C ALA A 290 31.93 1.23 3.84
N VAL A 291 31.07 1.72 2.96
CA VAL A 291 29.70 1.23 2.77
C VAL A 291 29.43 0.95 1.29
N ASN A 292 28.94 -0.24 0.97
CA ASN A 292 28.64 -0.65 -0.40
C ASN A 292 27.43 0.09 -0.98
N ARG A 293 27.36 0.18 -2.32
CA ARG A 293 26.16 0.60 -3.07
C ARG A 293 24.90 -0.18 -2.63
N GLY A 294 23.76 0.51 -2.56
CA GLY A 294 22.47 -0.10 -2.19
C GLY A 294 22.26 -0.26 -0.69
N THR A 295 23.19 0.20 0.15
CA THR A 295 23.08 0.10 1.61
C THR A 295 22.16 1.20 2.13
N VAL A 296 21.20 0.83 2.98
CA VAL A 296 20.40 1.79 3.76
C VAL A 296 21.27 2.40 4.85
N LEU A 297 21.49 3.71 4.80
CA LEU A 297 22.26 4.44 5.81
C LEU A 297 21.39 4.98 6.94
N LEU A 298 20.16 5.41 6.64
CA LEU A 298 19.31 6.08 7.64
C LEU A 298 17.84 6.07 7.19
N GLU A 299 16.92 5.90 8.14
CA GLU A 299 15.50 6.16 7.91
C GLU A 299 15.17 7.65 8.18
N GLY A 300 14.48 8.29 7.23
CA GLY A 300 14.03 9.68 7.31
C GLY A 300 12.56 9.78 7.69
N THR A 301 12.23 9.68 8.97
CA THR A 301 10.86 9.78 9.50
C THR A 301 10.40 11.21 9.86
N ASP A 302 11.31 12.18 9.76
CA ASP A 302 11.09 13.60 10.06
C ASP A 302 12.00 14.47 9.18
N VAL A 303 11.88 14.28 7.86
CA VAL A 303 12.66 15.04 6.88
C VAL A 303 12.03 16.42 6.72
N ASP A 304 12.74 17.45 7.17
CA ASP A 304 12.38 18.83 6.88
C ASP A 304 13.09 19.28 5.59
N ILE A 305 12.30 19.69 4.60
CA ILE A 305 12.82 20.16 3.32
C ILE A 305 13.18 21.63 3.50
N GLN A 306 14.42 21.99 3.18
CA GLN A 306 14.92 23.37 3.20
C GLN A 306 15.41 23.77 1.79
N PRO A 307 15.63 25.07 1.52
CA PRO A 307 16.04 25.56 0.19
C PRO A 307 17.20 24.82 -0.51
N THR A 308 18.16 24.31 0.25
CA THR A 308 19.43 23.74 -0.27
C THR A 308 19.84 22.44 0.40
N GLN A 309 19.00 21.91 1.28
CA GLN A 309 19.32 20.76 2.11
C GLN A 309 18.05 20.17 2.70
N VAL A 310 18.17 19.00 3.32
CA VAL A 310 17.17 18.47 4.23
C VAL A 310 17.75 18.40 5.63
N SER A 311 16.90 18.61 6.62
CA SER A 311 17.27 18.42 8.02
C SER A 311 16.48 17.29 8.66
N LEU A 312 17.04 16.73 9.73
CA LEU A 312 16.53 15.56 10.44
C LEU A 312 16.66 15.77 11.94
N GLY A 313 15.69 15.25 12.70
CA GLY A 313 15.73 15.24 14.16
C GLY A 313 15.62 16.64 14.78
N GLY A 314 14.71 17.46 14.27
CA GLY A 314 14.55 18.86 14.70
C GLY A 314 15.79 19.71 14.42
N ASP A 315 16.29 19.67 13.18
CA ASP A 315 17.50 20.38 12.71
C ASP A 315 18.84 19.92 13.32
N ALA A 316 18.86 18.82 14.08
CA ALA A 316 20.09 18.26 14.64
C ALA A 316 21.07 17.77 13.58
N TYR A 317 20.56 17.25 12.46
CA TYR A 317 21.36 16.73 11.37
C TYR A 317 20.94 17.32 10.02
N VAL A 318 21.90 17.40 9.10
CA VAL A 318 21.71 18.00 7.78
C VAL A 318 22.33 17.14 6.69
N ILE A 319 21.58 16.96 5.59
CA ILE A 319 22.03 16.33 4.34
C ILE A 319 21.85 17.35 3.21
N ARG A 320 22.94 17.67 2.50
CA ARG A 320 22.92 18.73 1.48
C ARG A 320 22.40 18.24 0.14
N HIS A 321 21.82 19.17 -0.62
CA HIS A 321 21.47 18.94 -2.00
C HIS A 321 22.71 18.85 -2.91
N GLU A 322 22.81 17.80 -3.72
CA GLU A 322 23.73 17.67 -4.84
C GLU A 322 23.06 16.91 -6.00
N GLU A 323 23.33 17.28 -7.27
CA GLU A 323 22.73 16.61 -8.44
C GLU A 323 23.32 15.20 -8.71
N ASP A 324 24.58 14.99 -8.33
CA ASP A 324 25.28 13.69 -8.33
C ASP A 324 25.51 13.22 -6.89
N ALA A 325 24.39 13.00 -6.21
CA ALA A 325 24.37 12.70 -4.80
C ALA A 325 24.94 11.32 -4.44
N THR A 326 25.60 11.24 -3.28
CA THR A 326 26.10 9.99 -2.73
C THR A 326 24.98 9.06 -2.27
N THR A 327 23.79 9.62 -2.00
CA THR A 327 22.59 8.87 -1.61
C THR A 327 21.36 9.27 -2.41
N VAL A 328 20.43 8.33 -2.53
CA VAL A 328 19.06 8.54 -3.01
C VAL A 328 18.09 8.34 -1.85
N PHE A 329 17.00 9.10 -1.84
CA PHE A 329 15.93 8.95 -0.86
C PHE A 329 14.78 8.14 -1.46
N VAL A 330 14.60 6.90 -1.00
CA VAL A 330 13.57 5.97 -1.50
C VAL A 330 12.80 5.34 -0.33
N GLU A 331 11.48 5.41 -0.37
CA GLU A 331 10.51 4.95 0.61
C GLU A 331 10.87 5.35 2.04
N GLY A 332 11.27 6.61 2.22
CA GLY A 332 11.65 7.14 3.53
C GLY A 332 13.07 6.75 3.98
N ARG A 333 13.94 6.26 3.10
CA ARG A 333 15.30 5.79 3.45
C ARG A 333 16.36 6.43 2.58
N PHE A 334 17.47 6.84 3.20
CA PHE A 334 18.68 7.26 2.49
C PHE A 334 19.53 6.05 2.13
N ILE A 335 19.76 5.84 0.84
CA ILE A 335 20.40 4.65 0.27
C ILE A 335 21.59 5.06 -0.57
N THR A 336 22.73 4.40 -0.39
CA THR A 336 23.94 4.69 -1.17
C THR A 336 23.75 4.38 -2.67
N THR A 337 24.08 5.35 -3.53
CA THR A 337 24.00 5.18 -5.01
C THR A 337 25.26 4.55 -5.59
N ARG A 338 26.36 4.60 -4.84
CA ARG A 338 27.67 4.01 -5.12
C ARG A 338 28.32 3.53 -3.82
N THR A 339 29.44 2.83 -3.91
CA THR A 339 30.28 2.58 -2.73
C THR A 339 30.81 3.91 -2.18
N MET A 340 30.75 4.06 -0.87
CA MET A 340 31.24 5.23 -0.13
C MET A 340 32.39 4.81 0.78
N GLU A 341 33.44 5.63 0.85
CA GLU A 341 34.58 5.46 1.74
C GLU A 341 34.40 6.19 3.07
N GLU A 342 35.12 5.78 4.10
CA GLU A 342 35.07 6.41 5.43
C GLU A 342 35.28 7.94 5.34
N GLY A 343 34.40 8.70 6.02
CA GLY A 343 34.43 10.15 6.06
C GLY A 343 33.69 10.83 4.90
N GLU A 344 33.24 10.11 3.87
CA GLU A 344 32.40 10.70 2.82
C GLU A 344 31.06 11.17 3.37
N PHE A 345 30.64 12.37 2.95
CA PHE A 345 29.38 12.96 3.38
C PHE A 345 28.18 12.36 2.65
N LEU A 346 27.07 12.26 3.38
CA LEU A 346 25.77 11.99 2.79
C LEU A 346 25.28 13.26 2.08
N THR A 347 24.94 13.12 0.82
CA THR A 347 24.32 14.16 -0.02
C THR A 347 23.13 13.54 -0.77
N VAL A 348 22.17 14.37 -1.19
CA VAL A 348 20.91 13.89 -1.80
C VAL A 348 20.46 14.77 -2.96
N ASP A 349 19.90 14.19 -4.01
CA ASP A 349 19.27 14.95 -5.10
C ASP A 349 17.80 15.24 -4.73
N MET A 350 17.57 16.43 -4.17
CA MET A 350 16.24 16.89 -3.75
C MET A 350 15.24 16.96 -4.91
N ASN A 351 15.72 17.08 -6.15
CA ASN A 351 14.85 17.06 -7.32
C ASN A 351 14.17 15.69 -7.51
N LEU A 352 14.62 14.62 -6.84
CA LEU A 352 14.04 13.28 -6.97
C LEU A 352 12.91 13.01 -5.97
N PHE A 353 12.80 13.79 -4.90
CA PHE A 353 11.72 13.62 -3.91
C PHE A 353 10.94 14.91 -3.62
N VAL A 354 11.28 16.02 -4.28
CA VAL A 354 10.44 17.23 -4.34
C VAL A 354 10.05 17.54 -5.78
N TYR A 355 8.75 17.63 -6.05
CA TYR A 355 8.25 17.84 -7.40
C TYR A 355 8.48 19.28 -7.91
N ASP A 356 8.17 20.29 -7.09
CA ASP A 356 8.30 21.71 -7.46
C ASP A 356 8.81 22.53 -6.27
N MET A 357 10.13 22.71 -6.17
CA MET A 357 10.74 23.52 -5.11
C MET A 357 10.40 24.99 -5.26
N VAL A 358 10.11 25.47 -6.47
CA VAL A 358 9.75 26.87 -6.72
C VAL A 358 8.38 27.18 -6.10
N ALA A 359 7.44 26.23 -6.15
CA ALA A 359 6.17 26.36 -5.46
C ALA A 359 6.33 26.31 -3.93
N LEU A 360 7.25 25.48 -3.43
CA LEU A 360 7.51 25.31 -1.99
C LEU A 360 8.23 26.52 -1.37
N PHE A 361 9.21 27.08 -2.08
CA PHE A 361 10.03 28.21 -1.64
C PHE A 361 10.12 29.28 -2.74
N PRO A 362 9.08 30.10 -2.99
CA PRO A 362 9.03 31.03 -4.11
C PRO A 362 10.19 32.04 -4.20
N HIS A 363 10.85 32.31 -3.08
CA HIS A 363 11.90 33.31 -2.94
C HIS A 363 13.22 32.76 -2.39
N ALA A 364 13.33 31.45 -2.18
CA ALA A 364 14.47 30.85 -1.48
C ALA A 364 14.76 29.44 -2.02
N PHE A 365 15.36 29.35 -3.21
CA PHE A 365 15.90 28.11 -3.78
C PHE A 365 17.18 28.41 -4.59
N VAL A 366 17.98 27.39 -4.86
CA VAL A 366 19.16 27.48 -5.73
C VAL A 366 18.86 26.92 -7.11
N GLU A 367 19.56 27.39 -8.14
CA GLU A 367 19.26 27.08 -9.55
C GLU A 367 19.21 25.57 -9.85
N GLY A 368 20.08 24.76 -9.23
CA GLY A 368 20.11 23.30 -9.37
C GLY A 368 19.04 22.53 -8.56
N CYS A 369 18.32 23.20 -7.66
CA CYS A 369 17.33 22.59 -6.76
C CYS A 369 15.92 23.16 -7.01
N ARG A 370 15.42 23.01 -8.23
CA ARG A 370 14.11 23.54 -8.62
C ARG A 370 12.98 22.51 -8.48
N GLY A 371 13.30 21.25 -8.21
CA GLY A 371 12.37 20.14 -8.14
C GLY A 371 12.25 19.40 -9.47
N PHE A 372 11.73 18.17 -9.42
CA PHE A 372 11.63 17.25 -10.55
C PHE A 372 10.99 17.88 -11.79
N ARG A 373 9.96 18.70 -11.61
CA ARG A 373 9.19 19.37 -12.67
C ARG A 373 10.07 20.15 -13.63
N HIS A 374 11.14 20.76 -13.13
CA HIS A 374 12.01 21.67 -13.88
C HIS A 374 13.25 20.98 -14.45
N LEU A 375 13.43 19.68 -14.20
CA LEU A 375 14.52 18.91 -14.78
C LEU A 375 14.32 18.70 -16.30
N PRO A 376 15.40 18.64 -17.09
CA PRO A 376 15.32 18.25 -18.50
C PRO A 376 14.63 16.90 -18.69
N ASP A 377 13.86 16.74 -19.77
CA ASP A 377 13.15 15.49 -20.11
C ASP A 377 14.03 14.24 -20.05
N ALA A 378 15.25 14.33 -20.59
CA ALA A 378 16.20 13.23 -20.58
C ALA A 378 16.56 12.81 -19.15
N THR A 379 16.82 13.78 -18.26
CA THR A 379 17.10 13.55 -16.85
C THR A 379 15.90 12.95 -16.15
N ARG A 380 14.70 13.53 -16.34
CA ARG A 380 13.44 13.00 -15.80
C ARG A 380 13.23 11.55 -16.18
N GLN A 381 13.39 11.22 -17.46
CA GLN A 381 13.25 9.86 -17.96
C GLN A 381 14.28 8.91 -17.33
N SER A 382 15.54 9.32 -17.23
CA SER A 382 16.62 8.48 -16.68
C SER A 382 16.55 8.27 -15.17
N LYS A 383 16.00 9.24 -14.41
CA LYS A 383 15.99 9.23 -12.94
C LYS A 383 14.61 8.99 -12.33
N LEU A 384 13.53 8.88 -13.11
CA LEU A 384 12.16 8.71 -12.58
C LEU A 384 12.05 7.53 -11.61
N TYR A 385 12.75 6.43 -11.87
CA TYR A 385 12.75 5.23 -11.02
C TYR A 385 13.37 5.42 -9.64
N LEU A 386 14.20 6.46 -9.48
CA LEU A 386 14.79 6.87 -8.21
C LEU A 386 13.90 7.85 -7.43
N CYS A 387 12.81 8.31 -8.03
CA CYS A 387 11.95 9.29 -7.40
C CYS A 387 11.01 8.68 -6.37
N GLU A 388 10.74 9.44 -5.31
CA GLU A 388 9.71 9.06 -4.35
C GLU A 388 8.34 8.94 -5.04
N PRO A 389 7.48 8.00 -4.62
CA PRO A 389 6.17 7.77 -5.25
C PRO A 389 5.35 9.06 -5.49
N PRO A 390 5.34 10.06 -4.58
CA PRO A 390 4.62 11.31 -4.81
C PRO A 390 5.11 12.15 -5.99
N VAL A 391 6.43 12.22 -6.19
CA VAL A 391 7.01 12.95 -7.32
C VAL A 391 6.61 12.30 -8.63
N ARG A 392 6.66 10.97 -8.68
CA ARG A 392 6.25 10.17 -9.85
C ARG A 392 4.77 10.40 -10.14
N ALA A 393 3.92 10.29 -9.12
CA ALA A 393 2.48 10.52 -9.25
C ALA A 393 2.22 11.92 -9.83
N GLN A 394 2.75 12.97 -9.20
CA GLN A 394 2.51 14.36 -9.62
C GLN A 394 2.98 14.61 -11.07
N ALA A 395 4.15 14.10 -11.46
CA ALA A 395 4.63 14.18 -12.84
C ALA A 395 3.59 13.63 -13.84
N MET A 396 3.01 12.47 -13.53
CA MET A 396 1.98 11.85 -14.39
C MET A 396 0.69 12.69 -14.47
N GLN A 397 0.32 13.40 -13.40
CA GLN A 397 -0.83 14.33 -13.39
C GLN A 397 -0.60 15.47 -14.36
N ASP A 398 0.60 16.04 -14.32
CA ASP A 398 1.04 17.15 -15.16
C ASP A 398 1.31 16.74 -16.63
N GLY A 399 0.94 15.50 -17.00
CA GLY A 399 1.01 15.04 -18.39
C GLY A 399 2.26 14.26 -18.74
N TRP A 400 3.16 13.97 -17.79
CA TRP A 400 4.32 13.14 -18.07
C TRP A 400 3.89 11.72 -18.44
N ILE A 401 4.35 11.24 -19.61
CA ILE A 401 4.21 9.85 -20.03
C ILE A 401 5.61 9.24 -20.08
N VAL A 402 5.80 8.12 -19.39
CA VAL A 402 7.07 7.39 -19.40
C VAL A 402 7.37 6.97 -20.84
N ARG A 403 8.57 7.25 -21.34
CA ARG A 403 8.99 6.79 -22.67
C ARG A 403 9.71 5.46 -22.55
N SER A 404 9.68 4.68 -23.63
CA SER A 404 10.48 3.46 -23.72
C SER A 404 11.81 3.74 -24.44
N SER A 405 12.90 3.16 -23.95
CA SER A 405 14.13 3.01 -24.75
C SER A 405 13.98 1.98 -25.88
N SER A 406 12.99 1.08 -25.78
CA SER A 406 12.70 0.07 -26.80
C SER A 406 11.68 0.58 -27.81
N SER A 407 12.02 0.52 -29.10
CA SER A 407 11.10 0.88 -30.19
C SER A 407 9.92 -0.09 -30.38
N LEU A 408 9.93 -1.21 -29.64
CA LEU A 408 8.86 -2.21 -29.62
C LEU A 408 7.71 -1.79 -28.71
N ILE A 409 7.88 -0.75 -27.89
CA ILE A 409 7.03 -0.50 -26.73
C ILE A 409 6.58 0.95 -26.70
N GLU A 410 5.32 1.14 -26.37
CA GLU A 410 4.74 2.44 -26.09
C GLU A 410 4.03 2.40 -24.75
N VAL A 411 4.08 3.49 -23.99
CA VAL A 411 3.36 3.63 -22.73
C VAL A 411 2.21 4.58 -22.93
N ARG A 412 1.05 4.24 -22.37
CA ARG A 412 -0.18 5.04 -22.46
C ARG A 412 -0.88 5.06 -21.11
N ARG A 413 -1.71 6.10 -20.89
CA ARG A 413 -2.61 6.16 -19.73
C ARG A 413 -3.67 5.05 -19.84
N ASN A 414 -4.00 4.44 -18.71
CA ASN A 414 -5.00 3.36 -18.63
C ASN A 414 -5.90 3.53 -17.39
N GLY A 415 -6.72 4.57 -17.41
CA GLY A 415 -7.68 4.86 -16.34
C GLY A 415 -7.03 4.86 -14.95
N GLU A 416 -7.62 4.11 -14.02
CA GLU A 416 -7.15 3.97 -12.64
C GLU A 416 -5.87 3.12 -12.49
N MET A 417 -5.49 2.35 -13.52
CA MET A 417 -4.24 1.57 -13.52
C MET A 417 -2.99 2.44 -13.77
N GLY A 418 -3.15 3.76 -13.92
CA GLY A 418 -2.06 4.69 -14.15
C GLY A 418 -1.54 4.61 -15.58
N GLN A 419 -0.27 4.23 -15.76
CA GLN A 419 0.36 4.06 -17.06
C GLN A 419 0.69 2.60 -17.30
N THR A 420 0.44 2.13 -18.51
CA THR A 420 0.68 0.73 -18.91
C THR A 420 1.43 0.65 -20.22
N ALA A 421 2.30 -0.34 -20.34
CA ALA A 421 3.07 -0.62 -21.54
C ALA A 421 2.28 -1.47 -22.55
N TYR A 422 2.38 -1.13 -23.82
CA TYR A 422 1.76 -1.82 -24.95
C TYR A 422 2.78 -2.10 -26.04
N ALA A 423 2.54 -3.15 -26.82
CA ALA A 423 3.35 -3.46 -27.98
C ALA A 423 3.13 -2.42 -29.09
N ALA A 424 4.14 -1.62 -29.43
CA ALA A 424 4.10 -0.68 -30.54
C ALA A 424 4.23 -1.37 -31.92
N ARG A 425 4.66 -2.63 -31.93
CA ARG A 425 4.84 -3.50 -33.11
C ARG A 425 4.51 -4.94 -32.73
N ASN A 426 4.39 -5.83 -33.72
CA ASN A 426 4.36 -7.26 -33.44
C ASN A 426 5.70 -7.70 -32.82
N ILE A 427 5.63 -8.47 -31.75
CA ILE A 427 6.79 -8.98 -31.01
C ILE A 427 6.79 -10.51 -31.12
N ALA A 428 7.93 -11.10 -31.46
CA ALA A 428 8.06 -12.54 -31.61
C ALA A 428 8.15 -13.26 -30.26
N ALA A 429 7.74 -14.53 -30.22
CA ALA A 429 7.97 -15.36 -29.04
C ALA A 429 9.48 -15.49 -28.76
N GLY A 430 9.87 -15.34 -27.49
CA GLY A 430 11.27 -15.36 -27.06
C GLY A 430 12.04 -14.06 -27.29
N GLU A 431 11.42 -13.01 -27.84
CA GLU A 431 12.07 -11.72 -28.04
C GLU A 431 12.36 -11.03 -26.70
N LEU A 432 13.56 -10.46 -26.56
CA LEU A 432 13.99 -9.68 -25.40
C LEU A 432 13.51 -8.23 -25.53
N LEU A 433 12.71 -7.77 -24.58
CA LEU A 433 12.12 -6.42 -24.59
C LEU A 433 12.96 -5.42 -23.82
N PHE A 434 13.46 -5.83 -22.65
CA PHE A 434 14.28 -5.00 -21.77
C PHE A 434 15.37 -5.84 -21.10
N HIS A 435 16.53 -5.23 -20.96
CA HIS A 435 17.54 -5.61 -19.98
C HIS A 435 17.59 -4.52 -18.90
N CYS A 436 17.13 -4.83 -17.70
CA CYS A 436 16.98 -3.87 -16.62
C CYS A 436 18.16 -3.92 -15.66
N THR A 437 18.75 -2.75 -15.43
CA THR A 437 19.73 -2.47 -14.38
C THR A 437 19.19 -1.35 -13.47
N GLY A 438 19.82 -1.13 -12.32
CA GLY A 438 19.33 -0.16 -11.37
C GLY A 438 20.05 -0.19 -10.05
N VAL A 439 19.35 0.16 -8.97
CA VAL A 439 19.84 0.12 -7.59
C VAL A 439 19.22 -1.07 -6.89
N VAL A 440 20.03 -1.95 -6.34
CA VAL A 440 19.56 -3.08 -5.54
C VAL A 440 19.41 -2.63 -4.10
N VAL A 441 18.24 -2.83 -3.53
CA VAL A 441 17.88 -2.42 -2.16
C VAL A 441 17.46 -3.64 -1.33
N PRO A 442 17.63 -3.60 0.01
CA PRO A 442 17.38 -4.77 0.85
C PRO A 442 15.91 -4.96 1.26
N PHE A 443 14.98 -4.27 0.58
CA PHE A 443 13.56 -4.28 0.89
C PHE A 443 12.73 -4.13 -0.38
N PRO A 444 11.54 -4.76 -0.46
CA PRO A 444 10.67 -4.57 -1.59
C PRO A 444 9.95 -3.21 -1.53
N THR A 445 9.65 -2.65 -2.69
CA THR A 445 8.69 -1.56 -2.90
C THR A 445 7.69 -1.98 -3.98
N MET A 446 6.66 -1.16 -4.25
CA MET A 446 5.77 -1.40 -5.38
C MET A 446 6.46 -1.28 -6.75
N TYR A 447 7.68 -0.74 -6.82
CA TYR A 447 8.46 -0.49 -8.04
C TYR A 447 9.71 -1.38 -8.14
N THR A 448 9.84 -2.39 -7.28
CA THR A 448 10.99 -3.30 -7.31
C THR A 448 10.61 -4.71 -7.72
N ILE A 449 11.60 -5.47 -8.21
CA ILE A 449 11.49 -6.91 -8.41
C ILE A 449 12.58 -7.63 -7.60
N CYS A 450 12.22 -8.71 -6.91
CA CYS A 450 13.16 -9.56 -6.19
C CYS A 450 14.20 -10.20 -7.13
N VAL A 451 15.48 -9.92 -6.87
CA VAL A 451 16.63 -10.43 -7.64
C VAL A 451 17.59 -11.29 -6.80
N GLY A 452 17.26 -11.54 -5.54
CA GLY A 452 18.02 -12.39 -4.63
C GLY A 452 17.43 -12.38 -3.22
N GLU A 453 18.02 -13.16 -2.31
CA GLU A 453 17.58 -13.16 -0.91
C GLU A 453 17.77 -11.79 -0.27
N SER A 454 16.67 -11.17 0.17
CA SER A 454 16.65 -9.80 0.67
C SER A 454 17.28 -8.80 -0.30
N LYS A 455 17.11 -9.00 -1.61
CA LYS A 455 17.61 -8.11 -2.66
C LYS A 455 16.52 -7.83 -3.68
N HIS A 456 16.21 -6.55 -3.85
CA HIS A 456 15.17 -6.07 -4.74
C HIS A 456 15.76 -5.03 -5.68
N LEU A 457 15.62 -5.23 -6.99
CA LEU A 457 16.09 -4.29 -7.99
C LEU A 457 15.04 -3.19 -8.16
N LEU A 458 15.43 -1.94 -7.91
CA LEU A 458 14.71 -0.74 -8.29
C LEU A 458 15.18 -0.31 -9.69
N PHE A 459 14.29 -0.36 -10.67
CA PHE A 459 14.59 -0.15 -12.10
C PHE A 459 13.57 0.79 -12.74
N GLY A 460 13.95 1.37 -13.89
CA GLY A 460 13.14 2.33 -14.62
C GLY A 460 12.82 1.92 -16.04
N ASP A 461 12.71 2.93 -16.92
CA ASP A 461 12.22 2.79 -18.29
C ASP A 461 10.74 2.37 -18.34
N ALA A 462 10.19 2.19 -19.53
CA ALA A 462 8.83 1.68 -19.70
C ALA A 462 8.63 0.26 -19.12
N ALA A 463 9.70 -0.44 -18.74
CA ALA A 463 9.62 -1.70 -17.99
C ALA A 463 8.85 -1.55 -16.66
N GLU A 464 8.96 -0.39 -16.00
CA GLU A 464 8.23 -0.10 -14.75
C GLU A 464 6.71 0.08 -14.95
N CYS A 465 6.27 0.18 -16.22
CA CYS A 465 4.87 0.30 -16.62
C CYS A 465 4.29 -1.03 -17.14
N ILE A 466 5.00 -2.15 -17.05
CA ILE A 466 4.46 -3.47 -17.44
C ILE A 466 3.50 -3.94 -16.34
N ALA A 467 2.24 -4.18 -16.70
CA ALA A 467 1.18 -4.47 -15.75
C ALA A 467 1.18 -5.94 -15.27
N HIS A 468 0.45 -6.20 -14.19
CA HIS A 468 0.16 -7.55 -13.75
C HIS A 468 -0.92 -8.22 -14.64
N HIS A 469 -0.73 -9.50 -14.99
CA HIS A 469 -1.80 -10.36 -15.46
C HIS A 469 -1.60 -11.80 -14.97
N CYS A 470 -2.68 -12.49 -14.56
CA CYS A 470 -2.58 -13.85 -14.03
C CYS A 470 -2.24 -14.91 -15.10
N ASP A 471 -2.46 -14.58 -16.37
CA ASP A 471 -2.09 -15.38 -17.55
C ASP A 471 -1.16 -14.57 -18.48
N PRO A 472 0.14 -14.50 -18.17
CA PRO A 472 1.01 -13.45 -18.69
C PRO A 472 1.46 -13.66 -20.14
N ASN A 473 1.78 -12.57 -20.84
CA ASN A 473 2.47 -12.63 -22.14
C ASN A 473 3.98 -12.38 -22.06
N LEU A 474 4.49 -11.91 -20.92
CA LEU A 474 5.93 -11.77 -20.63
C LEU A 474 6.36 -12.62 -19.43
N GLN A 475 7.63 -13.03 -19.45
CA GLN A 475 8.35 -13.55 -18.30
C GLN A 475 9.44 -12.58 -17.87
N VAL A 476 9.66 -12.51 -16.56
CA VAL A 476 10.83 -11.87 -15.97
C VAL A 476 11.91 -12.92 -15.70
N VAL A 477 13.04 -12.81 -16.39
CA VAL A 477 14.21 -13.68 -16.19
C VAL A 477 15.18 -12.96 -15.25
N VAL A 478 15.25 -13.43 -14.01
CA VAL A 478 16.14 -12.88 -12.97
C VAL A 478 17.55 -13.47 -13.12
N ARG A 479 18.57 -12.60 -13.16
CA ARG A 479 19.99 -12.96 -13.20
C ARG A 479 20.65 -12.56 -11.89
N GLU A 480 20.67 -13.48 -10.92
CA GLU A 480 21.12 -13.18 -9.55
C GLU A 480 22.60 -12.81 -9.44
N GLU A 481 23.46 -13.37 -10.29
CA GLU A 481 24.91 -13.10 -10.29
C GLU A 481 25.22 -11.64 -10.65
N SER A 482 24.45 -11.07 -11.57
CA SER A 482 24.57 -9.68 -12.01
C SER A 482 23.56 -8.74 -11.35
N GLU A 483 22.63 -9.27 -10.55
CA GLU A 483 21.51 -8.55 -9.93
C GLU A 483 20.68 -7.75 -10.94
N THR A 484 20.48 -8.34 -12.13
CA THR A 484 19.69 -7.75 -13.23
C THR A 484 18.49 -8.61 -13.58
N LEU A 485 17.58 -8.08 -14.39
CA LEU A 485 16.45 -8.84 -14.90
C LEU A 485 16.17 -8.50 -16.36
N ASP A 486 15.61 -9.48 -17.06
CA ASP A 486 15.20 -9.35 -18.46
C ASP A 486 13.69 -9.57 -18.59
N PHE A 487 13.03 -8.79 -19.44
CA PHE A 487 11.65 -9.05 -19.86
C PHE A 487 11.65 -9.75 -21.22
N VAL A 488 11.09 -10.95 -21.28
CA VAL A 488 11.09 -11.81 -22.48
C VAL A 488 9.68 -12.22 -22.86
N ALA A 489 9.34 -12.16 -24.15
CA ALA A 489 8.03 -12.57 -24.64
C ALA A 489 7.81 -14.09 -24.53
N LEU A 490 6.70 -14.51 -23.91
CA LEU A 490 6.33 -15.93 -23.77
C LEU A 490 5.67 -16.50 -25.02
N ARG A 491 5.09 -15.63 -25.84
CA ARG A 491 4.44 -15.95 -27.11
C ARG A 491 4.56 -14.77 -28.06
N ALA A 492 4.09 -14.92 -29.29
CA ALA A 492 3.89 -13.78 -30.17
C ALA A 492 2.88 -12.80 -29.53
N ILE A 493 3.17 -11.50 -29.60
CA ILE A 493 2.35 -10.42 -29.07
C ILE A 493 2.00 -9.50 -30.23
N THR A 494 0.71 -9.19 -30.38
CA THR A 494 0.23 -8.37 -31.49
C THR A 494 0.42 -6.89 -31.18
N VAL A 495 0.67 -6.06 -32.19
CA VAL A 495 0.65 -4.60 -32.03
C VAL A 495 -0.63 -4.13 -31.32
N GLY A 496 -0.47 -3.21 -30.36
CA GLY A 496 -1.52 -2.67 -29.51
C GLY A 496 -1.90 -3.55 -28.31
N GLU A 497 -1.37 -4.78 -28.20
CA GLU A 497 -1.62 -5.65 -27.06
C GLU A 497 -0.88 -5.14 -25.81
N MET A 498 -1.54 -5.19 -24.63
CA MET A 498 -0.94 -4.79 -23.35
C MET A 498 0.16 -5.77 -22.95
N LEU A 499 1.32 -5.24 -22.59
CA LEU A 499 2.44 -6.02 -22.05
C LEU A 499 2.21 -6.28 -20.57
N ASN A 500 2.33 -7.54 -20.17
CA ASN A 500 2.04 -7.95 -18.81
C ASN A 500 2.87 -9.17 -18.37
N PHE A 501 3.16 -9.24 -17.07
CA PHE A 501 3.74 -10.44 -16.45
C PHE A 501 2.99 -10.78 -15.16
N ASN A 502 3.19 -11.99 -14.65
CA ASN A 502 2.57 -12.37 -13.37
C ASN A 502 3.52 -12.01 -12.22
N TYR A 503 3.19 -10.97 -11.46
CA TYR A 503 4.03 -10.47 -10.34
C TYR A 503 4.39 -11.55 -9.30
N CYS A 504 3.50 -12.54 -9.09
CA CYS A 504 3.81 -13.65 -8.17
C CYS A 504 5.00 -14.49 -8.65
N THR A 505 5.34 -14.49 -9.94
CA THR A 505 6.49 -15.26 -10.46
C THR A 505 7.84 -14.70 -10.01
N THR A 506 7.87 -13.47 -9.48
CA THR A 506 9.08 -12.83 -8.96
C THR A 506 9.02 -12.54 -7.47
N GLU A 507 7.82 -12.50 -6.87
CA GLU A 507 7.64 -12.15 -5.47
C GLU A 507 7.07 -13.33 -4.66
N TRP A 508 7.80 -13.77 -3.63
CA TRP A 508 7.32 -14.81 -2.70
C TRP A 508 6.10 -14.31 -1.92
N VAL A 509 6.23 -13.12 -1.32
CA VAL A 509 5.17 -12.36 -0.65
C VAL A 509 5.20 -10.95 -1.24
N MET A 510 4.05 -10.44 -1.67
CA MET A 510 3.95 -9.07 -2.17
C MET A 510 4.12 -8.07 -1.04
N ASN A 511 4.92 -7.03 -1.27
CA ASN A 511 4.98 -5.87 -0.37
C ASN A 511 3.63 -5.18 -0.22
N SER A 512 2.93 -5.00 -1.33
CA SER A 512 1.62 -4.36 -1.40
C SER A 512 0.68 -5.28 -2.16
N SER A 513 -0.27 -5.87 -1.43
CA SER A 513 -1.30 -6.72 -2.05
C SER A 513 -2.38 -5.87 -2.70
N PHE A 514 -3.00 -6.36 -3.76
CA PHE A 514 -4.06 -5.63 -4.47
C PHE A 514 -5.10 -6.57 -5.09
N VAL A 515 -6.33 -6.08 -5.26
CA VAL A 515 -7.39 -6.81 -5.97
C VAL A 515 -7.08 -6.78 -7.47
N CYS A 516 -6.99 -7.96 -8.08
CA CYS A 516 -6.65 -8.14 -9.48
C CYS A 516 -7.85 -7.84 -10.38
N LEU A 517 -7.62 -7.01 -11.40
CA LEU A 517 -8.63 -6.64 -12.40
C LEU A 517 -8.34 -7.26 -13.79
N CYS A 518 -7.48 -8.29 -13.85
CA CYS A 518 -6.96 -8.79 -15.12
C CYS A 518 -8.00 -9.51 -16.01
N GLY A 519 -9.11 -9.98 -15.44
CA GLY A 519 -10.16 -10.68 -16.20
C GLY A 519 -9.82 -12.09 -16.70
N SER A 520 -8.63 -12.61 -16.39
CA SER A 520 -8.25 -13.99 -16.73
C SER A 520 -9.17 -15.02 -16.05
N VAL A 521 -9.45 -16.13 -16.76
CA VAL A 521 -10.11 -17.31 -16.15
C VAL A 521 -9.26 -17.96 -15.05
N HIS A 522 -7.96 -17.66 -15.02
CA HIS A 522 -7.00 -18.08 -14.00
C HIS A 522 -6.71 -16.95 -12.98
N CYS A 523 -7.61 -15.98 -12.84
CA CYS A 523 -7.41 -14.87 -11.91
C CYS A 523 -7.33 -15.37 -10.45
N ALA A 524 -6.28 -14.96 -9.74
CA ALA A 524 -6.09 -15.29 -8.33
C ALA A 524 -6.99 -14.45 -7.37
N GLY A 525 -7.76 -13.50 -7.89
CA GLY A 525 -8.60 -12.59 -7.09
C GLY A 525 -7.76 -11.48 -6.45
N THR A 526 -7.03 -11.78 -5.37
CA THR A 526 -6.11 -10.84 -4.72
C THR A 526 -4.66 -11.28 -4.92
N ILE A 527 -3.81 -10.40 -5.44
CA ILE A 527 -2.39 -10.68 -5.67
C ILE A 527 -1.62 -10.43 -4.37
N ARG A 528 -1.09 -11.50 -3.77
CA ARG A 528 -0.42 -11.49 -2.46
C ARG A 528 0.98 -12.12 -2.47
N GLY A 529 1.44 -12.62 -3.61
CA GLY A 529 2.73 -13.31 -3.80
C GLY A 529 2.56 -14.79 -4.13
N PHE A 530 3.64 -15.44 -4.58
CA PHE A 530 3.63 -16.84 -5.03
C PHE A 530 3.08 -17.80 -3.98
N VAL A 531 3.39 -17.56 -2.71
CA VAL A 531 2.94 -18.42 -1.60
C VAL A 531 1.41 -18.43 -1.44
N ASN A 532 0.72 -17.41 -1.93
CA ASN A 532 -0.74 -17.34 -1.85
C ASN A 532 -1.44 -17.98 -3.07
N LEU A 533 -0.70 -18.45 -4.07
CA LEU A 533 -1.29 -19.09 -5.24
C LEU A 533 -1.76 -20.52 -4.92
N LYS A 534 -2.88 -20.91 -5.52
CA LYS A 534 -3.37 -22.30 -5.51
C LYS A 534 -2.34 -23.22 -6.15
N GLU A 535 -2.31 -24.49 -5.75
CA GLU A 535 -1.33 -25.45 -6.25
C GLU A 535 -1.33 -25.54 -7.79
N VAL A 536 -2.52 -25.58 -8.41
CA VAL A 536 -2.66 -25.60 -9.88
C VAL A 536 -2.03 -24.38 -10.56
N ASP A 537 -2.15 -23.20 -9.95
CA ASP A 537 -1.56 -21.97 -10.47
C ASP A 537 -0.05 -21.94 -10.24
N ARG A 538 0.43 -22.42 -9.08
CA ARG A 538 1.88 -22.59 -8.83
C ARG A 538 2.50 -23.50 -9.88
N GLN A 539 1.87 -24.63 -10.19
CA GLN A 539 2.34 -25.57 -11.22
C GLN A 539 2.35 -24.94 -12.62
N ARG A 540 1.27 -24.25 -13.01
CA ARG A 540 1.15 -23.55 -14.30
C ARG A 540 2.22 -22.48 -14.49
N LEU A 541 2.51 -21.70 -13.44
CA LEU A 541 3.46 -20.59 -13.48
C LEU A 541 4.90 -21.01 -13.19
N TRP A 542 5.13 -22.23 -12.70
CA TRP A 542 6.45 -22.74 -12.33
C TRP A 542 7.53 -22.58 -13.43
N PRO A 543 7.23 -22.87 -14.73
CA PRO A 543 8.23 -22.71 -15.79
C PRO A 543 8.79 -21.30 -15.89
N ILE A 544 7.96 -20.29 -15.59
CA ILE A 544 8.30 -18.87 -15.70
C ILE A 544 8.66 -18.22 -14.36
N THR A 545 8.63 -18.98 -13.27
CA THR A 545 8.92 -18.50 -11.91
C THR A 545 10.43 -18.33 -11.69
N SER A 546 10.81 -17.22 -11.06
CA SER A 546 12.20 -16.85 -10.80
C SER A 546 12.92 -17.89 -9.92
N PRO A 547 14.24 -18.07 -10.08
CA PRO A 547 15.01 -18.98 -9.22
C PRO A 547 14.89 -18.64 -7.73
N VAL A 548 14.79 -17.35 -7.38
CA VAL A 548 14.63 -16.88 -6.00
C VAL A 548 13.34 -17.40 -5.37
N VAL A 549 12.20 -17.25 -6.07
CA VAL A 549 10.90 -17.75 -5.61
C VAL A 549 10.90 -19.28 -5.53
N LYS A 550 11.52 -19.97 -6.50
CA LYS A 550 11.64 -21.43 -6.49
C LYS A 550 12.36 -21.95 -5.24
N ARG A 551 13.41 -21.25 -4.78
CA ARG A 551 14.13 -21.61 -3.53
C ARG A 551 13.27 -21.47 -2.28
N TYR A 552 12.36 -20.49 -2.22
CA TYR A 552 11.45 -20.35 -1.08
C TYR A 552 10.47 -21.53 -0.99
N VAL A 553 9.97 -22.03 -2.13
CA VAL A 553 9.14 -23.24 -2.15
C VAL A 553 9.87 -24.46 -1.59
N SER A 554 11.14 -24.67 -1.97
CA SER A 554 11.95 -25.79 -1.45
C SER A 554 12.22 -25.72 0.06
N ARG A 555 12.01 -24.57 0.71
CA ARG A 555 12.16 -24.39 2.16
C ARG A 555 10.87 -24.69 2.93
N GLU A 556 9.71 -24.72 2.25
CA GLU A 556 8.43 -25.12 2.85
C GLU A 556 8.23 -26.64 2.89
N SER A 557 8.89 -27.37 1.99
CA SER A 557 8.73 -28.83 1.78
C SER A 557 9.50 -29.71 2.74
#